data_AF-A0A348FZP6-F1
#
_entry.id   AF-A0A348FZP6-F1
#
_cell.length_a   1.000
_cell.length_b   1.000
_cell.length_c   1.000
_cell.angle_alpha   90.00
_cell.angle_beta   90.00
_cell.angle_gamma   90.00
#
_symmetry.space_group_name_H-M   'P 1'
#
loop_
_entity.id
_entity.type
_entity.pdbx_description
1 polymer ?
#
loop_
_entity_poly.entity_id
_entity_poly.type
_entity_poly.pdbx_seq_one_letter_code
_entity_poly.pdbx_strand_id
1 'polypeptide(L)'
;MGKPLAAGCRIATIAAAATLLAACSLQERLASRIDPKYGVSASPKVIADGQPIPKGGGTYRTGKAYTIAGKTYVPLQKPEGFRQEGIASWYGDDFHGRLTANGEVYDMHSVSAAHPTLPIPSYARVTNLANRRSIVVRINDRGPFHDNRVIDLSVKTAQALDFHRNGVAKVRVEYVGPASLDGSDDKVLLATLRTDGQPAPAPSPVMVASAKPIFSASASSSSSGSVIRGPVPVPPDRPFDFGSGEHPLASASLRATGRPMAAAPVTAAAYTGPEPAAGGGAATSGFGLY
;
A
#
# COMPACT_ATOMS: atom_id res chain seq x y z
N MET A 1 -49.63 -52.70 -42.39
CA MET A 1 -48.66 -51.63 -42.71
C MET A 1 -48.49 -50.73 -41.48
N GLY A 2 -47.53 -51.03 -40.61
CA GLY A 2 -47.18 -50.18 -39.47
C GLY A 2 -45.70 -49.84 -39.58
N LYS A 3 -45.34 -48.56 -39.71
CA LYS A 3 -43.96 -48.09 -39.73
C LYS A 3 -43.72 -47.05 -38.62
N PRO A 4 -42.51 -47.00 -38.05
CA PRO A 4 -42.26 -46.61 -36.67
C PRO A 4 -41.76 -45.17 -36.57
N LEU A 5 -42.65 -44.23 -36.25
CA LEU A 5 -42.26 -42.81 -36.07
C LEU A 5 -41.74 -42.47 -34.66
N ALA A 6 -41.91 -43.35 -33.68
CA ALA A 6 -41.63 -43.00 -32.28
C ALA A 6 -40.15 -43.07 -31.86
N ALA A 7 -39.30 -43.79 -32.61
CA ALA A 7 -37.89 -43.99 -32.25
C ALA A 7 -36.99 -42.79 -32.61
N GLY A 8 -37.27 -42.09 -33.71
CA GLY A 8 -36.44 -40.96 -34.17
C GLY A 8 -36.49 -39.74 -33.25
N CYS A 9 -37.65 -39.48 -32.63
CA CYS A 9 -37.83 -38.34 -31.74
C CYS A 9 -37.05 -38.48 -30.41
N ARG A 10 -36.90 -39.71 -29.90
CA ARG A 10 -36.13 -39.98 -28.66
C ARG A 10 -34.61 -39.87 -28.86
N ILE A 11 -34.11 -40.15 -30.07
CA ILE A 11 -32.67 -40.04 -30.37
C ILE A 11 -32.27 -38.57 -30.56
N ALA A 12 -33.14 -37.76 -31.17
CA ALA A 12 -32.88 -36.33 -31.36
C ALA A 12 -32.82 -35.55 -30.03
N THR A 13 -33.66 -35.88 -29.05
CA THR A 13 -33.64 -35.22 -27.74
C THR A 13 -32.40 -35.58 -26.91
N ILE A 14 -31.92 -36.81 -26.99
CA ILE A 14 -30.69 -37.25 -26.30
C ILE A 14 -29.46 -36.57 -26.92
N ALA A 15 -29.39 -36.44 -28.25
CA ALA A 15 -28.29 -35.75 -28.92
C ALA A 15 -28.25 -34.24 -28.61
N ALA A 16 -29.41 -33.58 -28.52
CA ALA A 16 -29.52 -32.18 -28.11
C ALA A 16 -29.11 -31.96 -26.64
N ALA A 17 -29.50 -32.87 -25.74
CA ALA A 17 -29.07 -32.82 -24.34
C ALA A 17 -27.56 -33.05 -24.19
N ALA A 18 -26.97 -34.00 -24.93
CA ALA A 18 -25.53 -34.28 -24.88
C ALA A 18 -24.68 -33.10 -25.42
N THR A 19 -25.16 -32.41 -26.45
CA THR A 19 -24.48 -31.21 -27.01
C THR A 19 -24.57 -30.01 -26.06
N LEU A 20 -25.68 -29.83 -25.35
CA LEU A 20 -25.83 -28.80 -24.30
C LEU A 20 -24.91 -29.07 -23.09
N LEU A 21 -24.79 -30.32 -22.63
CA LEU A 21 -23.85 -30.65 -21.54
C LEU A 21 -22.39 -30.47 -21.96
N ALA A 22 -22.03 -30.82 -23.20
CA ALA A 22 -20.68 -30.60 -23.73
C ALA A 22 -20.33 -29.11 -23.79
N ALA A 23 -21.28 -28.25 -24.16
CA ALA A 23 -21.10 -26.80 -24.19
C ALA A 23 -20.87 -26.20 -22.78
N CYS A 24 -21.57 -26.70 -21.75
CA CYS A 24 -21.32 -26.28 -20.37
C CYS A 24 -19.91 -26.65 -19.88
N SER A 25 -19.37 -27.81 -20.30
CA SER A 25 -18.01 -28.23 -19.92
C SER A 25 -16.89 -27.48 -20.66
N LEU A 26 -17.19 -26.93 -21.85
CA LEU A 26 -16.22 -26.20 -22.66
C LEU A 26 -15.99 -24.77 -22.11
N GLN A 27 -17.01 -24.16 -21.51
CA GLN A 27 -16.92 -22.83 -20.89
C GLN A 27 -15.96 -22.83 -19.69
N GLU A 28 -16.01 -23.85 -18.83
CA GLU A 28 -15.11 -24.04 -17.69
C GLU A 28 -13.65 -24.25 -18.14
N ARG A 29 -13.43 -25.00 -19.22
CA ARG A 29 -12.08 -25.27 -19.77
C ARG A 29 -11.40 -24.05 -20.40
N LEU A 30 -12.14 -23.01 -20.75
CA LEU A 30 -11.57 -21.77 -21.28
C LEU A 30 -11.15 -20.80 -20.17
N ALA A 31 -11.67 -20.97 -18.94
CA ALA A 31 -11.42 -20.06 -17.82
C ALA A 31 -10.06 -20.26 -17.12
N SER A 32 -9.46 -21.45 -17.20
CA SER A 32 -8.21 -21.79 -16.50
C SER A 32 -7.05 -22.13 -17.44
N ARG A 33 -6.84 -21.34 -18.49
CA ARG A 33 -5.62 -21.47 -19.29
C ARG A 33 -4.42 -21.10 -18.42
N ILE A 34 -3.56 -22.09 -18.16
CA ILE A 34 -2.24 -21.89 -17.54
C ILE A 34 -1.47 -20.95 -18.46
N ASP A 35 -0.97 -19.85 -17.91
CA ASP A 35 -0.16 -18.91 -18.67
C ASP A 35 1.16 -19.60 -19.07
N PRO A 36 1.49 -19.75 -20.36
CA PRO A 36 2.72 -20.40 -20.80
C PRO A 36 4.00 -19.74 -20.26
N LYS A 37 3.95 -18.44 -19.95
CA LYS A 37 5.06 -17.68 -19.39
C LYS A 37 5.25 -17.92 -17.90
N TYR A 38 4.16 -17.99 -17.14
CA TYR A 38 4.22 -18.05 -15.67
C TYR A 38 3.99 -19.42 -15.06
N GLY A 39 3.47 -20.38 -15.85
CA GLY A 39 3.13 -21.71 -15.37
C GLY A 39 2.00 -21.74 -14.35
N VAL A 40 1.28 -20.61 -14.17
CA VAL A 40 0.10 -20.49 -13.31
C VAL A 40 -1.06 -19.91 -14.11
N SER A 41 -2.29 -20.30 -13.79
CA SER A 41 -3.48 -19.68 -14.36
C SER A 41 -3.66 -18.27 -13.80
N ALA A 42 -4.14 -17.34 -14.63
CA ALA A 42 -4.59 -16.06 -14.13
C ALA A 42 -5.73 -16.24 -13.11
N SER A 43 -5.84 -15.32 -12.15
CA SER A 43 -6.91 -15.37 -11.15
C SER A 43 -8.29 -15.19 -11.81
N PRO A 44 -9.36 -15.76 -11.20
CA PRO A 44 -10.71 -15.61 -11.73
C PRO A 44 -11.18 -14.16 -11.66
N LYS A 45 -11.88 -13.71 -12.71
CA LYS A 45 -12.63 -12.44 -12.73
C LYS A 45 -13.95 -12.66 -12.03
N VAL A 46 -14.14 -12.02 -10.88
CA VAL A 46 -15.32 -12.18 -10.01
C VAL A 46 -16.29 -11.00 -10.12
N ILE A 47 -15.81 -9.84 -10.55
CA ILE A 47 -16.63 -8.65 -10.82
C ILE A 47 -16.52 -8.27 -12.30
N ALA A 48 -17.66 -8.03 -12.93
CA ALA A 48 -17.73 -7.56 -14.32
C ALA A 48 -17.34 -6.09 -14.44
N ASP A 49 -16.91 -5.68 -15.64
CA ASP A 49 -16.51 -4.30 -15.89
C ASP A 49 -17.67 -3.32 -15.64
N GLY A 50 -17.37 -2.20 -14.98
CA GLY A 50 -18.36 -1.16 -14.63
C GLY A 50 -19.17 -1.42 -13.36
N GLN A 51 -19.08 -2.61 -12.76
CA GLN A 51 -19.70 -2.90 -11.46
C GLN A 51 -18.83 -2.39 -10.31
N PRO A 52 -19.42 -1.97 -9.17
CA PRO A 52 -18.65 -1.51 -8.02
C PRO A 52 -17.83 -2.65 -7.42
N ILE A 53 -16.54 -2.39 -7.20
CA ILE A 53 -15.62 -3.37 -6.61
C ILE A 53 -15.80 -3.40 -5.08
N PRO A 54 -16.11 -4.57 -4.47
CA PRO A 54 -16.16 -4.70 -3.02
C PRO A 54 -14.75 -4.48 -2.43
N LYS A 55 -14.70 -3.81 -1.28
CA LYS A 55 -13.45 -3.42 -0.63
C LYS A 55 -13.25 -4.24 0.65
N GLY A 56 -12.02 -4.73 0.84
CA GLY A 56 -11.67 -5.63 1.94
C GLY A 56 -12.02 -7.10 1.67
N GLY A 57 -12.09 -7.91 2.73
CA GLY A 57 -12.49 -9.32 2.66
C GLY A 57 -11.37 -10.32 2.30
N GLY A 58 -10.11 -9.88 2.28
CA GLY A 58 -8.95 -10.73 2.04
C GLY A 58 -8.44 -11.48 3.29
N THR A 59 -7.26 -12.09 3.15
CA THR A 59 -6.57 -12.85 4.22
C THR A 59 -5.13 -12.38 4.39
N TYR A 60 -4.59 -12.46 5.60
CA TYR A 60 -3.16 -12.24 5.81
C TYR A 60 -2.35 -13.39 5.19
N ARG A 61 -1.35 -13.07 4.38
CA ARG A 61 -0.39 -14.02 3.81
C ARG A 61 1.04 -13.56 4.09
N THR A 62 1.68 -14.24 5.03
CA THR A 62 3.07 -14.01 5.46
C THR A 62 3.86 -15.32 5.46
N GLY A 63 5.17 -15.25 5.23
CA GLY A 63 6.12 -16.35 5.42
C GLY A 63 6.02 -17.57 4.50
N LYS A 64 4.87 -17.85 3.86
CA LYS A 64 4.70 -19.04 3.00
C LYS A 64 5.34 -18.82 1.63
N ALA A 65 6.36 -19.61 1.32
CA ALA A 65 7.01 -19.59 0.02
C ALA A 65 6.04 -20.01 -1.11
N TYR A 66 6.24 -19.45 -2.29
CA TYR A 66 5.47 -19.79 -3.49
C TYR A 66 6.35 -19.70 -4.74
N THR A 67 6.00 -20.44 -5.79
CA THR A 67 6.81 -20.53 -7.02
C THR A 67 6.01 -20.05 -8.22
N ILE A 68 6.62 -19.18 -9.04
CA ILE A 68 6.07 -18.68 -10.30
C ILE A 68 7.16 -18.78 -11.36
N ALA A 69 6.85 -19.33 -12.55
CA ALA A 69 7.82 -19.50 -13.64
C ALA A 69 9.14 -20.19 -13.22
N GLY A 70 9.09 -21.14 -12.28
CA GLY A 70 10.27 -21.82 -11.74
C GLY A 70 11.10 -21.02 -10.71
N LYS A 71 10.74 -19.77 -10.41
CA LYS A 71 11.38 -18.94 -9.39
C LYS A 71 10.59 -18.97 -8.07
N THR A 72 11.28 -19.31 -6.98
CA THR A 72 10.69 -19.36 -5.64
C THR A 72 10.84 -18.00 -4.95
N TYR A 73 9.71 -17.49 -4.44
CA TYR A 73 9.62 -16.27 -3.67
C TYR A 73 9.23 -16.59 -2.22
N VAL A 74 9.89 -15.93 -1.28
CA VAL A 74 9.61 -16.10 0.16
C VAL A 74 9.18 -14.75 0.72
N PRO A 75 7.89 -14.59 1.10
CA PRO A 75 7.44 -13.39 1.77
C PRO A 75 8.17 -13.17 3.09
N LEU A 76 8.58 -11.92 3.34
CA LEU A 76 9.28 -11.50 4.54
C LEU A 76 8.39 -11.72 5.77
N GLN A 77 8.98 -12.21 6.86
CA GLN A 77 8.30 -12.35 8.15
C GLN A 77 8.43 -11.10 9.01
N LYS A 78 9.56 -10.39 8.90
CA LYS A 78 9.90 -9.18 9.64
C LYS A 78 10.37 -8.10 8.67
N PRO A 79 9.45 -7.34 8.06
CA PRO A 79 9.78 -6.31 7.07
C PRO A 79 10.16 -4.96 7.70
N GLU A 80 10.39 -4.89 9.02
CA GLU A 80 10.73 -3.64 9.69
C GLU A 80 12.03 -3.05 9.11
N GLY A 81 11.99 -1.77 8.72
CA GLY A 81 13.11 -1.11 8.05
C GLY A 81 13.34 -1.54 6.60
N PHE A 82 12.47 -2.36 6.01
CA PHE A 82 12.57 -2.76 4.61
C PHE A 82 12.56 -1.53 3.70
N ARG A 83 13.57 -1.45 2.83
CA ARG A 83 13.70 -0.44 1.80
C ARG A 83 14.35 -1.05 0.56
N GLN A 84 13.74 -0.82 -0.59
CA GLN A 84 14.24 -1.28 -1.88
C GLN A 84 14.07 -0.21 -2.94
N GLU A 85 15.08 -0.01 -3.78
CA GLU A 85 14.96 0.81 -4.99
C GLU A 85 14.94 -0.09 -6.22
N GLY A 86 14.19 0.31 -7.25
CA GLY A 86 14.09 -0.44 -8.49
C GLY A 86 13.05 0.14 -9.44
N ILE A 87 12.69 -0.62 -10.48
CA ILE A 87 11.70 -0.17 -11.45
C ILE A 87 10.30 -0.54 -10.96
N ALA A 88 9.40 0.44 -10.97
CA ALA A 88 7.97 0.22 -10.89
C ALA A 88 7.35 0.14 -12.28
N SER A 89 6.30 -0.67 -12.42
CA SER A 89 5.33 -0.52 -13.49
C SER A 89 3.92 -0.37 -12.93
N TRP A 90 2.90 -0.48 -13.78
CA TRP A 90 1.51 -0.51 -13.36
C TRP A 90 0.72 -1.55 -14.14
N TYR A 91 -0.33 -2.10 -13.53
CA TYR A 91 -1.18 -3.12 -14.15
C TYR A 91 -2.61 -2.60 -14.34
N GLY A 92 -3.18 -2.88 -15.52
CA GLY A 92 -4.36 -2.21 -16.06
C GLY A 92 -5.66 -2.98 -15.92
N ASP A 93 -6.54 -2.77 -16.90
CA ASP A 93 -7.92 -3.26 -17.00
C ASP A 93 -8.03 -4.79 -17.09
N ASP A 94 -7.05 -5.46 -17.67
CA ASP A 94 -7.00 -6.93 -17.74
C ASP A 94 -7.12 -7.64 -16.38
N PHE A 95 -6.76 -6.94 -15.30
CA PHE A 95 -6.82 -7.47 -13.93
C PHE A 95 -8.05 -6.98 -13.17
N HIS A 96 -8.73 -5.94 -13.63
CA HIS A 96 -9.83 -5.31 -12.91
C HIS A 96 -10.94 -6.32 -12.61
N GLY A 97 -11.44 -6.32 -11.38
CA GLY A 97 -12.49 -7.26 -10.97
C GLY A 97 -12.01 -8.70 -10.74
N ARG A 98 -10.70 -8.98 -10.84
CA ARG A 98 -10.11 -10.30 -10.51
C ARG A 98 -9.66 -10.36 -9.06
N LEU A 99 -9.53 -11.58 -8.54
CA LEU A 99 -8.97 -11.80 -7.21
C LEU A 99 -7.47 -11.51 -7.19
N THR A 100 -7.02 -10.75 -6.19
CA THR A 100 -5.61 -10.59 -5.84
C THR A 100 -5.11 -11.82 -5.07
N ALA A 101 -3.81 -11.90 -4.86
CA ALA A 101 -3.20 -12.96 -4.09
C ALA A 101 -3.66 -13.03 -2.63
N ASN A 102 -4.18 -11.96 -2.01
CA ASN A 102 -4.73 -12.04 -0.66
C ASN A 102 -6.25 -12.33 -0.62
N GLY A 103 -6.92 -12.35 -1.77
CA GLY A 103 -8.35 -12.62 -1.91
C GLY A 103 -9.23 -11.38 -2.00
N GLU A 104 -8.65 -10.18 -1.95
CA GLU A 104 -9.38 -8.95 -2.32
C GLU A 104 -9.68 -8.94 -3.82
N VAL A 105 -10.63 -8.10 -4.24
CA VAL A 105 -10.89 -7.85 -5.65
C VAL A 105 -10.05 -6.65 -6.10
N TYR A 106 -9.26 -6.83 -7.16
CA TYR A 106 -8.44 -5.75 -7.70
C TYR A 106 -9.29 -4.64 -8.32
N ASP A 107 -8.98 -3.41 -7.92
CA ASP A 107 -9.56 -2.18 -8.47
C ASP A 107 -8.45 -1.27 -8.99
N MET A 108 -8.43 -1.00 -10.30
CA MET A 108 -7.42 -0.12 -10.90
C MET A 108 -7.49 1.33 -10.38
N HIS A 109 -8.64 1.72 -9.83
CA HIS A 109 -8.90 3.04 -9.28
C HIS A 109 -8.55 3.15 -7.79
N SER A 110 -8.17 2.03 -7.14
CA SER A 110 -7.72 2.00 -5.74
C SER A 110 -6.27 2.45 -5.58
N VAL A 111 -5.86 2.85 -4.38
CA VAL A 111 -4.46 3.19 -4.05
C VAL A 111 -3.73 1.92 -3.57
N SER A 112 -3.41 1.04 -4.52
CA SER A 112 -2.87 -0.30 -4.26
C SER A 112 -1.67 -0.66 -5.14
N ALA A 113 -0.99 -1.74 -4.78
CA ALA A 113 0.17 -2.29 -5.48
C ALA A 113 0.37 -3.79 -5.20
N ALA A 114 1.13 -4.43 -6.09
CA ALA A 114 1.64 -5.79 -5.95
C ALA A 114 3.13 -5.76 -5.60
N HIS A 115 3.55 -6.58 -4.64
CA HIS A 115 4.97 -6.77 -4.31
C HIS A 115 5.30 -8.27 -4.14
N PRO A 116 6.48 -8.76 -4.59
CA PRO A 116 6.78 -10.19 -4.53
C PRO A 116 6.89 -10.72 -3.10
N THR A 117 7.52 -9.95 -2.21
CA THR A 117 7.93 -10.48 -0.89
C THR A 117 7.39 -9.71 0.32
N LEU A 118 6.70 -8.58 0.17
CA LEU A 118 6.18 -7.85 1.34
C LEU A 118 4.99 -8.61 1.94
N PRO A 119 4.76 -8.59 3.26
CA PRO A 119 3.51 -9.11 3.83
C PRO A 119 2.29 -8.53 3.13
N ILE A 120 1.24 -9.35 2.94
CA ILE A 120 -0.03 -8.85 2.41
C ILE A 120 -1.19 -9.19 3.38
N PRO A 121 -2.13 -8.26 3.61
CA PRO A 121 -2.04 -6.86 3.21
C PRO A 121 -1.08 -6.05 4.09
N SER A 122 -0.38 -5.08 3.51
CA SER A 122 0.47 -4.11 4.23
C SER A 122 0.46 -2.74 3.57
N TYR A 123 1.03 -1.74 4.23
CA TYR A 123 1.31 -0.44 3.64
C TYR A 123 2.78 -0.29 3.28
N ALA A 124 3.03 0.31 2.12
CA ALA A 124 4.35 0.73 1.70
C ALA A 124 4.34 2.17 1.18
N ARG A 125 5.37 2.93 1.48
CA ARG A 125 5.61 4.24 0.88
C ARG A 125 6.36 4.03 -0.43
N VAL A 126 5.83 4.61 -1.50
CA VAL A 126 6.46 4.57 -2.82
C VAL A 126 6.83 5.99 -3.19
N THR A 127 8.11 6.20 -3.48
CA THR A 127 8.64 7.49 -3.92
C THR A 127 9.14 7.34 -5.36
N ASN A 128 8.60 8.13 -6.28
CA ASN A 128 9.16 8.27 -7.63
C ASN A 128 10.43 9.12 -7.54
N LEU A 129 11.57 8.53 -7.91
CA LEU A 129 12.87 9.18 -7.73
C LEU A 129 13.12 10.30 -8.73
N ALA A 130 12.42 10.32 -9.87
CA ALA A 130 12.60 11.33 -10.91
C ALA A 130 11.94 12.67 -10.55
N ASN A 131 10.73 12.64 -9.98
CA ASN A 131 9.96 13.84 -9.65
C ASN A 131 9.77 14.06 -8.14
N ARG A 132 10.33 13.17 -7.31
CA ARG A 132 10.27 13.21 -5.84
C ARG A 132 8.85 13.12 -5.25
N ARG A 133 7.84 12.77 -6.05
CA ARG A 133 6.50 12.51 -5.54
C ARG A 133 6.49 11.23 -4.73
N SER A 134 5.73 11.20 -3.65
CA SER A 134 5.58 10.00 -2.83
C SER A 134 4.16 9.82 -2.35
N ILE A 135 3.76 8.57 -2.13
CA ILE A 135 2.43 8.18 -1.63
C ILE A 135 2.55 6.87 -0.86
N VAL A 136 1.73 6.68 0.17
CA VAL A 136 1.58 5.36 0.82
C VAL A 136 0.50 4.56 0.10
N VAL A 137 0.78 3.30 -0.18
CA VAL A 137 -0.08 2.38 -0.95
C VAL A 137 -0.36 1.11 -0.16
N ARG A 138 -1.49 0.47 -0.45
CA ARG A 138 -1.82 -0.87 0.05
C ARG A 138 -1.16 -1.94 -0.82
N ILE A 139 -0.33 -2.78 -0.24
CA ILE A 139 0.18 -4.00 -0.87
C ILE A 139 -0.81 -5.13 -0.58
N ASN A 140 -1.56 -5.58 -1.57
CA ASN A 140 -2.55 -6.66 -1.43
C ASN A 140 -2.36 -7.81 -2.43
N ASP A 141 -1.39 -7.69 -3.34
CA ASP A 141 -1.16 -8.68 -4.39
C ASP A 141 0.33 -9.08 -4.52
N ARG A 142 0.59 -10.15 -5.28
CA ARG A 142 1.92 -10.69 -5.59
C ARG A 142 2.36 -10.33 -7.01
N GLY A 143 3.66 -10.20 -7.18
CA GLY A 143 4.30 -9.75 -8.42
C GLY A 143 4.99 -8.40 -8.20
N PRO A 144 5.66 -7.84 -9.21
CA PRO A 144 5.86 -8.37 -10.56
C PRO A 144 6.70 -9.65 -10.62
N PHE A 145 6.48 -10.47 -11.66
CA PHE A 145 7.28 -11.67 -11.96
C PHE A 145 8.16 -11.49 -13.21
N HIS A 146 8.31 -10.25 -13.67
CA HIS A 146 9.26 -9.89 -14.72
C HIS A 146 10.54 -9.38 -14.10
N ASP A 147 11.67 -9.81 -14.68
CA ASP A 147 12.97 -9.37 -14.19
C ASP A 147 13.13 -7.85 -14.31
N ASN A 148 13.77 -7.26 -13.30
CA ASN A 148 14.07 -5.84 -13.09
C ASN A 148 12.95 -4.96 -12.50
N ARG A 149 11.75 -5.49 -12.25
CA ARG A 149 10.70 -4.74 -11.55
C ARG A 149 10.58 -5.15 -10.08
N VAL A 150 10.38 -4.16 -9.21
CA VAL A 150 10.27 -4.37 -7.75
C VAL A 150 8.84 -4.24 -7.26
N ILE A 151 8.00 -3.50 -7.97
CA ILE A 151 6.62 -3.24 -7.58
C ILE A 151 5.77 -2.94 -8.82
N ASP A 152 4.54 -3.43 -8.85
CA ASP A 152 3.55 -3.07 -9.88
C ASP A 152 2.42 -2.31 -9.17
N LEU A 153 2.14 -1.09 -9.61
CA LEU A 153 1.16 -0.19 -8.98
C LEU A 153 -0.19 -0.24 -9.69
N SER A 154 -1.25 0.18 -9.01
CA SER A 154 -2.52 0.46 -9.69
C SER A 154 -2.41 1.67 -10.62
N VAL A 155 -3.34 1.76 -11.59
CA VAL A 155 -3.46 2.93 -12.48
C VAL A 155 -3.58 4.23 -11.68
N LYS A 156 -4.43 4.25 -10.65
CA LYS A 156 -4.61 5.44 -9.78
C LYS A 156 -3.31 5.87 -9.12
N THR A 157 -2.54 4.92 -8.61
CA THR A 157 -1.27 5.19 -7.94
C THR A 157 -0.21 5.70 -8.92
N ALA A 158 -0.12 5.10 -10.11
CA ALA A 158 0.80 5.53 -11.16
C ALA A 158 0.47 6.94 -11.67
N GLN A 159 -0.80 7.32 -11.70
CA GLN A 159 -1.24 8.69 -12.00
C GLN A 159 -0.83 9.66 -10.88
N ALA A 160 -1.01 9.29 -9.60
CA ALA A 160 -0.63 10.12 -8.47
C ALA A 160 0.89 10.39 -8.42
N LEU A 161 1.70 9.36 -8.70
CA LEU A 161 3.15 9.45 -8.79
C LEU A 161 3.66 9.99 -10.14
N ASP A 162 2.75 10.32 -11.05
CA ASP A 162 3.03 10.98 -12.32
C ASP A 162 4.02 10.21 -13.21
N PHE A 163 3.76 8.90 -13.41
CA PHE A 163 4.48 8.09 -14.38
C PHE A 163 3.58 7.17 -15.22
N HIS A 164 2.26 7.24 -15.05
CA HIS A 164 1.30 6.42 -15.80
C HIS A 164 1.54 6.47 -17.32
N ARG A 165 1.76 7.67 -17.88
CA ARG A 165 2.02 7.87 -19.33
C ARG A 165 3.36 7.29 -19.78
N ASN A 166 4.36 7.24 -18.90
CA ASN A 166 5.69 6.70 -19.18
C ASN A 166 5.72 5.17 -19.09
N GLY A 167 4.70 4.54 -18.48
CA GLY A 167 4.62 3.10 -18.26
C GLY A 167 5.43 2.62 -17.05
N VAL A 168 6.65 3.15 -16.87
CA VAL A 168 7.57 2.75 -15.80
C VAL A 168 8.22 3.94 -15.11
N ALA A 169 8.70 3.74 -13.89
CA ALA A 169 9.48 4.72 -13.14
C ALA A 169 10.51 4.06 -12.23
N LYS A 170 11.64 4.73 -11.99
CA LYS A 170 12.54 4.33 -10.90
C LYS A 170 11.94 4.81 -9.57
N VAL A 171 11.70 3.89 -8.66
CA VAL A 171 11.05 4.16 -7.38
C VAL A 171 11.89 3.66 -6.21
N ARG A 172 11.57 4.18 -5.03
CA ARG A 172 11.93 3.62 -3.74
C ARG A 172 10.68 3.15 -3.03
N VAL A 173 10.70 1.92 -2.54
CA VAL A 173 9.64 1.26 -1.77
C VAL A 173 10.13 1.11 -0.33
N GLU A 174 9.36 1.58 0.63
CA GLU A 174 9.66 1.50 2.06
C GLU A 174 8.46 0.91 2.80
N TYR A 175 8.68 -0.15 3.59
CA TYR A 175 7.59 -0.73 4.39
C TYR A 175 7.14 0.26 5.48
N VAL A 176 5.83 0.39 5.67
CA VAL A 176 5.23 1.31 6.64
C VAL A 176 4.57 0.55 7.81
N GLY A 177 3.87 -0.55 7.52
CA GLY A 177 3.16 -1.31 8.56
C GLY A 177 2.12 -2.28 8.01
N PRO A 178 1.46 -3.07 8.86
CA PRO A 178 0.33 -3.90 8.45
C PRO A 178 -0.87 -3.04 8.03
N ALA A 179 -1.68 -3.57 7.12
CA ALA A 179 -2.93 -2.92 6.67
C ALA A 179 -4.15 -3.71 7.18
N SER A 180 -5.27 -3.01 7.39
CA SER A 180 -6.53 -3.63 7.85
C SER A 180 -7.08 -4.58 6.79
N LEU A 181 -7.77 -5.66 7.17
CA LEU A 181 -8.52 -6.51 6.22
C LEU A 181 -9.85 -5.90 5.78
N ASP A 182 -10.33 -4.90 6.53
CA ASP A 182 -11.68 -4.37 6.41
C ASP A 182 -11.72 -3.00 5.73
N GLY A 183 -12.73 -2.80 4.88
CA GLY A 183 -13.06 -1.50 4.30
C GLY A 183 -12.13 -1.06 3.16
N SER A 184 -12.10 0.25 2.93
CA SER A 184 -11.24 0.91 1.94
C SER A 184 -10.43 2.00 2.60
N ASP A 185 -9.12 1.94 2.40
CA ASP A 185 -8.16 2.95 2.84
C ASP A 185 -7.91 4.01 1.75
N ASP A 186 -8.58 3.92 0.59
CA ASP A 186 -8.23 4.68 -0.62
C ASP A 186 -8.17 6.19 -0.38
N LYS A 187 -9.14 6.74 0.37
CA LYS A 187 -9.17 8.18 0.71
C LYS A 187 -8.03 8.59 1.63
N VAL A 188 -7.73 7.76 2.63
CA VAL A 188 -6.66 8.01 3.61
C VAL A 188 -5.30 7.96 2.92
N LEU A 189 -5.09 6.92 2.10
CA LEU A 189 -3.85 6.72 1.35
C LEU A 189 -3.64 7.82 0.31
N LEU A 190 -4.68 8.23 -0.42
CA LEU A 190 -4.56 9.34 -1.38
C LEU A 190 -4.20 10.66 -0.69
N ALA A 191 -4.69 10.90 0.54
CA ALA A 191 -4.34 12.08 1.33
C ALA A 191 -2.86 12.09 1.79
N THR A 192 -2.16 10.95 1.73
CA THR A 192 -0.72 10.90 2.03
C THR A 192 0.14 11.45 0.89
N LEU A 193 -0.40 11.63 -0.32
CA LEU A 193 0.34 12.09 -1.50
C LEU A 193 1.12 13.38 -1.21
N ARG A 194 2.42 13.36 -1.54
CA ARG A 194 3.32 14.51 -1.45
C ARG A 194 3.93 14.79 -2.81
N THR A 195 3.94 16.07 -3.18
CA THR A 195 4.53 16.60 -4.42
C THR A 195 5.61 17.64 -4.15
N ASP A 196 5.86 17.96 -2.89
CA ASP A 196 6.86 18.92 -2.38
C ASP A 196 8.25 18.26 -2.15
N GLY A 197 8.39 16.98 -2.50
CA GLY A 197 9.61 16.21 -2.31
C GLY A 197 9.79 15.63 -0.90
N GLN A 198 8.87 15.93 0.03
CA GLN A 198 8.85 15.30 1.35
C GLN A 198 8.29 13.87 1.27
N PRO A 199 8.77 12.95 2.12
CA PRO A 199 8.23 11.59 2.17
C PRO A 199 6.77 11.56 2.68
N ALA A 200 5.89 10.88 1.96
CA ALA A 200 4.47 10.73 2.29
C ALA A 200 4.23 10.10 3.66
N PRO A 201 3.64 10.81 4.63
CA PRO A 201 3.55 10.34 6.02
C PRO A 201 2.83 9.00 6.13
N ALA A 202 3.22 8.19 7.13
CA ALA A 202 2.50 6.96 7.42
C ALA A 202 1.04 7.27 7.77
N PRO A 203 0.06 6.48 7.31
CA PRO A 203 -1.33 6.67 7.68
C PRO A 203 -1.47 6.42 9.19
N SER A 204 -1.72 7.47 9.96
CA SER A 204 -2.04 7.35 11.39
C SER A 204 -3.56 7.35 11.57
N PRO A 205 -4.12 6.47 12.43
CA PRO A 205 -5.54 6.56 12.81
C PRO A 205 -5.84 7.82 13.62
N VAL A 206 -4.81 8.49 14.14
CA VAL A 206 -4.92 9.75 14.88
C VAL A 206 -5.12 10.89 13.88
N MET A 207 -6.30 11.49 13.86
CA MET A 207 -6.53 12.75 13.15
C MET A 207 -5.78 13.87 13.85
N VAL A 208 -4.73 14.41 13.23
CA VAL A 208 -4.07 15.62 13.71
C VAL A 208 -4.94 16.81 13.33
N ALA A 209 -5.61 17.41 14.32
CA ALA A 209 -6.30 18.68 14.12
C ALA A 209 -5.28 19.74 13.68
N SER A 210 -5.48 20.34 12.52
CA SER A 210 -4.60 21.38 11.97
C SER A 210 -4.58 22.59 12.90
N ALA A 211 -3.57 22.70 13.76
CA ALA A 211 -3.26 23.93 14.47
C ALA A 211 -2.68 24.94 13.46
N LYS A 212 -3.54 25.76 12.86
CA LYS A 212 -3.07 26.96 12.16
C LYS A 212 -2.27 27.80 13.16
N PRO A 213 -1.03 28.20 12.87
CA PRO A 213 -0.35 29.19 13.69
C PRO A 213 -1.12 30.51 13.59
N ILE A 214 -1.61 31.01 14.72
CA ILE A 214 -2.37 32.27 14.82
C ILE A 214 -1.49 33.51 14.57
N PHE A 215 -0.18 33.34 14.41
CA PHE A 215 0.74 34.45 14.23
C PHE A 215 1.56 34.30 12.94
N SER A 216 1.13 35.00 11.89
CA SER A 216 2.08 35.59 10.94
C SER A 216 1.85 37.08 10.95
N ALA A 217 2.81 37.77 11.58
CA ALA A 217 2.84 39.21 11.67
C ALA A 217 3.31 39.82 10.34
N SER A 218 2.67 40.95 10.02
CA SER A 218 3.15 42.07 9.20
C SER A 218 3.00 42.00 7.67
N ALA A 219 1.98 42.70 7.16
CA ALA A 219 2.22 43.88 6.33
C ALA A 219 1.03 44.85 6.44
N SER A 220 1.35 46.02 6.96
CA SER A 220 0.62 47.28 7.09
C SER A 220 -0.54 47.54 6.09
N SER A 221 -1.73 47.80 6.64
CA SER A 221 -2.64 48.79 6.06
C SER A 221 -3.26 49.59 7.20
N SER A 222 -2.90 50.87 7.24
CA SER A 222 -3.47 51.89 8.10
C SER A 222 -4.99 51.99 7.90
N SER A 223 -5.75 51.71 8.95
CA SER A 223 -7.09 52.27 9.11
C SER A 223 -7.29 52.61 10.58
N SER A 224 -7.34 53.91 10.87
CA SER A 224 -7.78 54.46 12.15
C SER A 224 -9.16 53.92 12.49
N GLY A 225 -9.20 52.87 13.31
CA GLY A 225 -10.40 52.33 13.91
C GLY A 225 -10.35 52.55 15.42
N SER A 226 -11.26 53.38 15.93
CA SER A 226 -11.42 53.69 17.34
C SER A 226 -11.45 52.42 18.20
N VAL A 227 -10.55 52.33 19.18
CA VAL A 227 -10.53 51.25 20.18
C VAL A 227 -11.65 51.52 21.19
N ILE A 228 -12.80 50.87 21.00
CA ILE A 228 -13.83 50.76 22.04
C ILE A 228 -13.29 49.78 23.10
N ARG A 229 -12.69 50.29 24.16
CA ARG A 229 -12.44 49.54 25.40
C ARG A 229 -13.76 49.46 26.20
N GLY A 230 -14.60 48.48 25.89
CA GLY A 230 -15.71 48.10 26.77
C GLY A 230 -15.23 47.16 27.89
N PRO A 231 -15.80 47.22 29.10
CA PRO A 231 -15.52 46.24 30.14
C PRO A 231 -15.99 44.85 29.69
N VAL A 232 -15.08 43.87 29.78
CA VAL A 232 -15.37 42.46 29.49
C VAL A 232 -16.31 41.93 30.58
N PRO A 233 -17.47 41.31 30.24
CA PRO A 233 -18.32 40.66 31.23
C PRO A 233 -17.55 39.51 31.88
N VAL A 234 -17.37 39.59 33.20
CA VAL A 234 -16.79 38.51 33.98
C VAL A 234 -17.87 37.43 34.14
N PRO A 235 -17.59 36.15 33.85
CA PRO A 235 -18.54 35.08 34.14
C PRO A 235 -18.79 35.02 35.66
N PRO A 236 -20.01 34.65 36.10
CA PRO A 236 -20.31 34.52 37.53
C PRO A 236 -19.43 33.45 38.18
N ASP A 237 -19.12 33.67 39.46
CA ASP A 237 -18.36 32.72 40.25
C ASP A 237 -19.06 31.36 40.37
N ARG A 238 -18.24 30.32 40.42
CA ARG A 238 -18.64 28.91 40.42
C ARG A 238 -19.39 28.63 41.72
N PRO A 239 -20.59 28.03 41.72
CA PRO A 239 -21.44 27.91 42.90
C PRO A 239 -21.01 26.83 43.92
N PHE A 240 -19.77 26.33 43.85
CA PHE A 240 -19.30 25.30 44.76
C PHE A 240 -17.93 25.66 45.33
N ASP A 241 -17.98 26.16 46.57
CA ASP A 241 -16.87 26.36 47.48
C ASP A 241 -16.48 25.01 48.11
N PHE A 242 -15.32 24.49 47.75
CA PHE A 242 -14.72 23.38 48.48
C PHE A 242 -13.88 23.94 49.63
N GLY A 243 -14.56 24.13 50.75
CA GLY A 243 -14.05 24.19 52.12
C GLY A 243 -12.59 24.59 52.30
N SER A 244 -12.41 25.82 52.77
CA SER A 244 -11.20 26.33 53.41
C SER A 244 -10.75 25.44 54.59
N GLY A 245 -9.71 24.65 54.36
CA GLY A 245 -8.82 24.14 55.42
C GLY A 245 -7.67 25.12 55.61
N GLU A 246 -7.70 25.88 56.70
CA GLU A 246 -6.60 26.75 57.13
C GLU A 246 -5.36 25.92 57.46
N HIS A 247 -4.19 26.27 56.91
CA HIS A 247 -2.89 26.11 57.57
C HIS A 247 -1.87 27.10 56.97
N PRO A 248 -1.39 28.11 57.72
CA PRO A 248 -0.35 29.01 57.27
C PRO A 248 1.01 28.46 57.68
N LEU A 249 1.88 28.10 56.74
CA LEU A 249 3.30 27.93 57.05
C LEU A 249 4.21 28.39 55.89
N ALA A 250 4.90 29.48 56.20
CA ALA A 250 6.32 29.72 55.96
C ALA A 250 6.87 29.59 54.53
N SER A 251 7.20 30.76 53.97
CA SER A 251 8.25 30.96 52.99
C SER A 251 9.59 30.39 53.47
N ALA A 252 10.09 29.37 52.75
CA ALA A 252 11.46 28.92 52.84
C ALA A 252 12.06 28.83 51.43
N SER A 253 12.93 29.79 51.13
CA SER A 253 13.81 29.76 49.97
C SER A 253 14.85 28.66 50.17
N LEU A 254 14.86 27.66 49.30
CA LEU A 254 15.92 26.65 49.24
C LEU A 254 16.60 26.67 47.87
N ARG A 255 17.77 27.29 47.90
CA ARG A 255 18.83 27.22 46.91
C ARG A 255 19.29 25.76 46.79
N ALA A 256 18.98 25.12 45.67
CA ALA A 256 19.47 23.78 45.35
C ALA A 256 20.64 23.86 44.35
N THR A 257 21.84 23.74 44.90
CA THR A 257 23.07 23.35 44.19
C THR A 257 23.06 21.84 43.96
N GLY A 258 23.27 21.36 42.72
CA GLY A 258 23.41 19.92 42.50
C GLY A 258 23.56 19.44 41.05
N ARG A 259 24.81 19.49 40.56
CA ARG A 259 25.51 18.63 39.56
C ARG A 259 24.79 18.17 38.27
N PRO A 260 25.37 18.42 37.07
CA PRO A 260 25.00 17.69 35.86
C PRO A 260 25.60 16.27 35.88
N MET A 261 24.79 15.24 35.60
CA MET A 261 25.29 13.91 35.30
C MET A 261 25.86 13.88 33.88
N ALA A 262 27.14 13.54 33.79
CA ALA A 262 27.86 13.33 32.55
C ALA A 262 27.35 12.08 31.82
N ALA A 263 27.21 12.21 30.49
CA ALA A 263 26.95 11.13 29.57
C ALA A 263 28.20 10.25 29.39
N ALA A 264 28.06 8.94 29.51
CA ALA A 264 29.10 7.98 29.19
C ALA A 264 29.17 7.74 27.67
N PRO A 265 30.36 7.65 27.07
CA PRO A 265 30.51 7.33 25.65
C PRO A 265 30.35 5.82 25.42
N VAL A 266 29.40 5.45 24.56
CA VAL A 266 29.32 4.10 23.99
C VAL A 266 30.40 3.95 22.93
N THR A 267 31.42 3.16 23.25
CA THR A 267 32.48 2.71 22.35
C THR A 267 31.92 1.90 21.18
N ALA A 268 32.18 2.38 19.96
CA ALA A 268 31.95 1.66 18.72
C ALA A 268 32.93 0.49 18.60
N ALA A 269 32.41 -0.74 18.65
CA ALA A 269 33.18 -1.93 18.28
C ALA A 269 33.20 -2.03 16.75
N ALA A 270 34.41 -1.95 16.19
CA ALA A 270 34.68 -2.17 14.78
C ALA A 270 34.38 -3.64 14.41
N TYR A 271 33.47 -3.84 13.45
CA TYR A 271 33.24 -5.14 12.83
C TYR A 271 34.18 -5.28 11.63
N THR A 272 35.18 -6.14 11.77
CA THR A 272 36.07 -6.59 10.72
C THR A 272 35.33 -7.58 9.81
N GLY A 273 35.04 -7.15 8.57
CA GLY A 273 34.50 -8.03 7.54
C GLY A 273 35.58 -8.96 6.94
N PRO A 274 35.21 -10.14 6.43
CA PRO A 274 36.14 -11.03 5.74
C PRO A 274 36.45 -10.55 4.31
N GLU A 275 37.73 -10.66 3.98
CA GLU A 275 38.41 -10.38 2.72
C GLU A 275 37.87 -11.19 1.52
N PRO A 276 37.72 -10.61 0.31
CA PRO A 276 37.34 -11.37 -0.87
C PRO A 276 38.57 -12.01 -1.54
N ALA A 277 38.50 -13.32 -1.75
CA ALA A 277 39.48 -14.10 -2.49
C ALA A 277 39.51 -13.69 -3.97
N ALA A 278 40.73 -13.48 -4.47
CA ALA A 278 41.05 -13.25 -5.87
C ALA A 278 41.08 -14.55 -6.68
N GLY A 279 40.61 -14.47 -7.93
CA GLY A 279 40.73 -15.47 -8.99
C GLY A 279 39.51 -15.37 -9.91
N GLY A 280 39.58 -15.12 -11.22
CA GLY A 280 40.69 -15.19 -12.16
C GLY A 280 40.13 -15.83 -13.44
N GLY A 281 39.89 -15.00 -14.48
CA GLY A 281 39.77 -15.43 -15.88
C GLY A 281 38.40 -15.95 -16.36
N ALA A 282 37.75 -15.21 -17.26
CA ALA A 282 37.85 -15.43 -18.71
C ALA A 282 36.73 -14.66 -19.42
N ALA A 283 37.14 -13.79 -20.34
CA ALA A 283 36.29 -13.09 -21.26
C ALA A 283 35.87 -14.02 -22.40
N THR A 284 34.57 -14.05 -22.73
CA THR A 284 34.10 -14.38 -24.08
C THR A 284 32.87 -13.54 -24.41
N SER A 285 33.04 -12.76 -25.47
CA SER A 285 32.07 -11.97 -26.23
C SER A 285 31.04 -12.82 -26.99
N GLY A 286 29.81 -12.31 -27.10
CA GLY A 286 28.78 -12.71 -28.07
C GLY A 286 27.47 -11.98 -27.73
N PHE A 287 27.11 -10.83 -28.32
CA PHE A 287 26.47 -10.65 -29.65
C PHE A 287 25.38 -11.69 -29.94
N GLY A 288 24.10 -11.26 -29.98
CA GLY A 288 23.01 -12.07 -30.53
C GLY A 288 21.59 -11.64 -30.12
N LEU A 289 20.99 -10.81 -30.96
CA LEU A 289 19.57 -10.50 -31.17
C LEU A 289 18.58 -11.64 -30.80
N TYR A 290 17.52 -11.32 -30.04
CA TYR A 290 16.08 -11.33 -30.40
C TYR A 290 15.22 -11.04 -29.16
#